data_AF-A0A9D1Z100-F1
#
_entry.id   AF-A0A9D1Z100-F1
#
_cell.length_a   1.000
_cell.length_b   1.000
_cell.length_c   1.000
_cell.angle_alpha   90.00
_cell.angle_beta   90.00
_cell.angle_gamma   90.00
#
_symmetry.space_group_name_H-M   'P 1'
#
loop_
_entity.id
_entity.type
_entity.pdbx_description
1 polymer ?
#
loop_
_entity_poly.entity_id
_entity_poly.type
_entity_poly.pdbx_seq_one_letter_code
_entity_poly.pdbx_strand_id
1 'polypeptide(L)'
;MGRPPQIPVEKKTRIVLSVLAGEITIAEAARREEVSEQSIGRWKLDFLEGGKTALIAGKSGPSSREEQLEGEVAELTQALSEAAVEIRVWKKSAEGRLGPSRTSR
;
A
#
# COMPACT_ATOMS: atom_id res chain seq x y z
N MET A 1 -13.50 -28.48 7.89
CA MET A 1 -13.21 -27.81 6.62
C MET A 1 -11.79 -27.24 6.71
N GLY A 2 -10.82 -27.87 6.05
CA GLY A 2 -9.42 -27.40 6.07
C GLY A 2 -9.29 -26.05 5.36
N ARG A 3 -8.43 -25.17 5.87
CA ARG A 3 -8.09 -23.91 5.20
C ARG A 3 -7.59 -24.24 3.79
N PRO A 4 -8.14 -23.64 2.72
CA PRO A 4 -7.67 -23.91 1.37
C PRO A 4 -6.17 -23.59 1.28
N PRO A 5 -5.38 -24.42 0.59
CA PRO A 5 -3.95 -24.24 0.48
C PRO A 5 -3.67 -22.85 -0.09
N GLN A 6 -2.87 -22.06 0.63
CA GLN A 6 -2.39 -20.79 0.11
C GLN A 6 -1.28 -21.07 -0.88
N ILE A 7 -1.64 -21.09 -2.16
CA ILE A 7 -0.67 -21.14 -3.25
C ILE A 7 0.12 -19.82 -3.24
N PRO A 8 1.47 -19.86 -3.16
CA PRO A 8 2.31 -18.67 -3.27
C PRO A 8 2.03 -17.90 -4.55
N VAL A 9 2.16 -16.57 -4.52
CA VAL A 9 1.83 -15.69 -5.64
C VAL A 9 2.68 -16.04 -6.87
N GLU A 10 3.96 -16.35 -6.68
CA GLU A 10 4.89 -16.72 -7.74
C GLU A 10 4.46 -18.02 -8.45
N LYS A 11 3.95 -18.98 -7.68
CA LYS A 11 3.42 -20.24 -8.22
C LYS A 11 2.13 -19.98 -9.00
N LYS A 12 1.21 -19.19 -8.43
CA LYS A 12 -0.04 -18.76 -9.10
C LYS A 12 0.25 -18.04 -10.42
N THR A 13 1.25 -17.15 -10.45
CA THR A 13 1.68 -16.45 -11.67
C THR A 13 2.18 -17.43 -12.72
N ARG A 14 3.05 -18.39 -12.36
CA ARG A 14 3.53 -19.41 -13.30
C ARG A 14 2.39 -20.23 -13.91
N ILE A 15 1.43 -20.65 -13.08
CA ILE A 15 0.25 -21.40 -13.54
C ILE A 15 -0.55 -20.59 -14.55
N VAL A 16 -0.85 -19.31 -14.23
CA VAL A 16 -1.60 -18.43 -15.14
C VAL A 16 -0.87 -18.24 -16.46
N LEU A 17 0.45 -18.05 -16.44
CA LEU A 17 1.25 -17.90 -17.65
C LEU A 17 1.23 -19.15 -18.53
N SER A 18 1.39 -20.35 -17.96
CA SER A 18 1.28 -21.60 -18.73
C SER A 18 -0.12 -21.82 -19.31
N VAL A 19 -1.18 -21.43 -18.59
CA VAL A 19 -2.56 -21.47 -19.11
C VAL A 19 -2.77 -20.46 -20.26
N LEU A 20 -2.18 -19.27 -20.17
CA LEU A 20 -2.26 -18.26 -21.23
C LEU A 20 -1.44 -18.65 -22.47
N ALA A 21 -0.30 -19.30 -22.27
CA ALA A 21 0.55 -19.83 -23.34
C ALA A 21 -0.06 -21.07 -24.02
N GLY A 22 -1.11 -21.67 -23.42
CA GLY A 22 -1.74 -22.89 -23.93
C GLY A 22 -0.95 -24.17 -23.65
N GLU A 23 0.08 -24.10 -22.79
CA GLU A 23 0.90 -25.26 -22.39
C GLU A 23 0.14 -26.25 -21.51
N ILE A 24 -0.79 -25.73 -20.70
CA ILE A 24 -1.71 -26.51 -19.87
C ILE A 24 -3.11 -25.91 -19.92
N THR A 25 -4.11 -26.76 -19.81
CA THR A 25 -5.51 -26.33 -19.70
C THR A 25 -5.87 -25.90 -18.27
N ILE A 26 -6.95 -25.14 -18.13
CA ILE A 26 -7.53 -24.77 -16.82
C ILE A 26 -7.82 -26.02 -15.98
N ALA A 27 -8.37 -27.07 -16.61
CA ALA A 27 -8.71 -28.32 -15.97
C ALA A 27 -7.47 -29.10 -15.49
N GLU A 28 -6.39 -29.11 -16.27
CA GLU A 28 -5.12 -29.73 -15.87
C GLU A 28 -4.46 -28.97 -14.71
N ALA A 29 -4.46 -27.64 -14.77
CA ALA A 29 -3.95 -26.79 -13.70
C ALA A 29 -4.72 -27.02 -12.38
N ALA A 30 -6.06 -27.04 -12.45
CA ALA A 30 -6.92 -27.30 -11.29
C ALA A 30 -6.61 -28.64 -10.61
N ARG A 31 -6.45 -29.71 -11.39
CA ARG A 31 -6.09 -31.05 -10.87
C ARG A 31 -4.70 -31.08 -10.24
N ARG A 32 -3.68 -30.50 -10.88
CA ARG A 32 -2.29 -30.51 -10.39
C ARG A 32 -2.12 -29.71 -9.10
N GLU A 33 -2.90 -28.66 -8.96
CA GLU A 33 -2.78 -27.70 -7.86
C GLU A 33 -3.82 -27.91 -6.76
N GLU A 34 -4.67 -28.94 -6.90
CA GLU A 34 -5.74 -29.29 -5.96
C GLU A 34 -6.69 -28.10 -5.67
N VAL A 35 -7.00 -27.32 -6.71
CA VAL A 35 -7.93 -26.18 -6.66
C VAL A 35 -9.04 -26.34 -7.68
N SER A 36 -10.10 -25.53 -7.59
CA SER A 36 -11.17 -25.57 -8.57
C SER A 36 -10.77 -24.89 -9.89
N GLU A 37 -11.33 -25.35 -11.01
CA GLU A 37 -11.20 -24.68 -12.31
C GLU A 37 -11.66 -23.21 -12.25
N GLN A 38 -12.67 -22.93 -11.42
CA GLN A 38 -13.13 -21.57 -11.16
C GLN A 38 -12.04 -20.70 -10.53
N SER A 39 -11.25 -21.23 -9.58
CA SER A 39 -10.11 -20.50 -9.00
C SER A 39 -9.06 -20.18 -10.05
N ILE A 40 -8.68 -21.15 -10.89
CA ILE A 40 -7.74 -20.92 -11.99
C ILE A 40 -8.28 -19.88 -12.98
N GLY A 41 -9.55 -20.00 -13.36
CA GLY A 41 -10.24 -19.04 -14.24
C GLY A 41 -10.25 -17.63 -13.65
N ARG A 42 -10.52 -17.50 -12.35
CA ARG A 42 -10.46 -16.22 -11.63
C ARG A 42 -9.06 -15.63 -11.68
N TRP A 43 -8.03 -16.42 -11.44
CA TRP A 43 -6.64 -15.95 -11.47
C TRP A 43 -6.21 -15.46 -12.84
N LYS A 44 -6.63 -16.16 -13.91
CA LYS A 44 -6.43 -15.73 -15.29
C LYS A 44 -7.11 -14.39 -15.57
N LEU A 45 -8.37 -14.22 -15.13
CA LEU A 45 -9.11 -12.98 -15.30
C LEU A 45 -8.43 -11.82 -14.55
N ASP A 46 -8.13 -11.99 -13.27
CA ASP A 46 -7.49 -10.97 -12.44
C ASP A 46 -6.13 -10.53 -13.04
N PHE A 47 -5.34 -11.49 -13.55
CA PHE A 47 -4.06 -11.21 -14.20
C PHE A 47 -4.21 -10.41 -15.50
N LEU A 48 -5.20 -10.75 -16.33
CA LEU A 48 -5.46 -10.02 -17.58
C LEU A 48 -5.99 -8.60 -17.31
N GLU A 49 -6.87 -8.43 -16.32
CA GLU A 49 -7.35 -7.10 -15.92
C GLU A 49 -6.22 -6.25 -15.37
N GLY A 50 -5.39 -6.80 -14.47
CA GLY A 50 -4.20 -6.10 -13.98
C GLY A 50 -3.23 -5.71 -15.10
N GLY A 51 -3.02 -6.61 -16.07
CA GLY A 51 -2.22 -6.34 -17.27
C GLY A 51 -2.79 -5.22 -18.14
N LYS A 52 -4.11 -5.19 -18.37
CA LYS A 52 -4.77 -4.10 -19.11
C LYS A 52 -4.64 -2.78 -18.38
N THR A 53 -4.88 -2.75 -17.07
CA THR A 53 -4.72 -1.54 -16.25
C THR A 53 -3.29 -1.02 -16.36
N ALA A 54 -2.28 -1.89 -16.26
CA ALA A 54 -0.88 -1.50 -16.41
C ALA A 54 -0.56 -0.96 -17.81
N LEU A 55 -1.10 -1.57 -18.87
CA LEU A 55 -0.91 -1.09 -20.25
C LEU A 55 -1.57 0.27 -20.51
N ILE A 56 -2.76 0.52 -19.93
CA ILE A 56 -3.47 1.80 -20.01
C ILE A 56 -2.72 2.88 -19.21
N ALA A 57 -2.27 2.54 -18.00
CA ALA A 57 -1.52 3.45 -17.15
C ALA A 57 -0.13 3.78 -17.72
N GLY A 58 0.45 2.88 -18.51
CA GLY A 58 1.81 3.00 -19.03
C GLY A 58 2.85 2.61 -17.97
N LYS A 59 4.14 2.91 -18.23
CA LYS A 59 5.20 2.83 -17.22
C LYS A 59 5.01 3.97 -16.21
N SER A 60 4.01 3.86 -15.35
CA SER A 60 3.92 4.74 -14.19
C SER A 60 4.97 4.26 -13.19
N GLY A 61 5.85 5.18 -12.77
CA GLY A 61 6.58 5.04 -11.51
C GLY A 61 5.59 5.02 -10.33
N PRO A 62 5.97 5.46 -9.11
CA PRO A 62 4.96 5.68 -8.07
C PRO A 62 3.77 6.43 -8.68
N SER A 63 2.56 5.94 -8.39
CA SER A 63 1.35 6.51 -9.00
C SER A 63 1.38 8.02 -8.78
N SER A 64 0.88 8.83 -9.71
CA SER A 64 0.79 10.30 -9.50
C SER A 64 0.15 10.66 -8.16
N ARG A 65 -0.70 9.76 -7.64
CA ARG A 65 -1.29 9.82 -6.31
C ARG A 65 -0.31 9.52 -5.18
N GLU A 66 0.60 8.56 -5.32
CA GLU A 66 1.66 8.30 -4.34
C GLU A 66 2.63 9.48 -4.26
N GLU A 67 3.08 10.03 -5.39
CA GLU A 67 3.92 11.24 -5.40
C GLU A 67 3.19 12.44 -4.78
N GLN A 68 1.91 12.61 -5.10
CA GLN A 68 1.07 13.64 -4.49
C GLN A 68 0.95 13.45 -2.97
N LEU A 69 0.70 12.22 -2.51
CA LEU A 69 0.58 11.90 -1.08
C LEU A 69 1.91 12.09 -0.35
N GLU A 70 3.04 11.76 -0.97
CA GLU A 70 4.36 12.02 -0.41
C GLU A 70 4.62 13.53 -0.25
N GLY A 71 4.19 14.33 -1.24
CA GLY A 71 4.21 15.80 -1.16
C GLY A 71 3.35 16.34 -0.02
N GLU A 72 2.10 15.88 0.08
CA GLU A 72 1.18 16.27 1.15
C GLU A 72 1.72 15.90 2.55
N VAL A 73 2.32 14.71 2.69
CA VAL A 73 2.95 14.28 3.94
C VAL A 73 4.13 15.19 4.31
N ALA A 74 4.96 15.58 3.34
CA ALA A 74 6.08 16.48 3.57
C ALA A 74 5.60 17.87 4.03
N GLU A 75 4.60 18.43 3.36
CA GLU A 75 3.99 19.73 3.72
C GLU A 75 3.37 19.70 5.12
N LEU A 76 2.59 18.67 5.44
CA LEU A 76 1.97 18.50 6.75
C LEU A 76 3.02 18.33 7.87
N THR A 77 4.10 17.61 7.59
CA THR A 77 5.20 17.42 8.54
C THR A 77 5.90 18.75 8.84
N GLN A 78 6.14 19.57 7.81
CA GLN A 78 6.72 20.88 7.98
C GLN A 78 5.81 21.79 8.82
N ALA A 79 4.53 21.91 8.45
CA ALA A 79 3.57 22.74 9.18
C ALA A 79 3.43 22.31 10.66
N LEU A 80 3.42 21.00 10.92
CA LEU A 80 3.39 20.47 12.29
C LEU A 80 4.66 20.85 13.07
N SER A 81 5.82 20.80 12.43
CA SER A 81 7.09 21.16 13.07
C SER A 81 7.15 22.65 13.43
N GLU A 82 6.67 23.52 12.53
CA GLU A 82 6.58 24.96 12.75
C GLU A 82 5.62 25.28 13.92
N ALA A 83 4.43 24.68 13.93
CA ALA A 83 3.47 24.83 15.03
C ALA A 83 4.04 24.33 16.37
N ALA A 84 4.78 23.21 16.37
CA ALA A 84 5.42 22.69 17.57
C ALA A 84 6.51 23.64 18.12
N VAL A 85 7.25 24.31 17.24
CA VAL A 85 8.22 25.35 17.63
C VAL A 85 7.50 26.55 18.23
N GLU A 86 6.45 27.05 17.59
CA GLU A 86 5.65 28.17 18.12
C GLU A 86 5.12 27.85 19.51
N ILE A 87 4.50 26.69 19.71
CA ILE A 87 3.98 26.26 21.02
C ILE A 87 5.09 26.26 22.08
N ARG A 88 6.30 25.80 21.73
CA ARG A 88 7.44 25.80 22.66
C ARG A 88 7.88 27.22 23.03
N VAL A 89 7.94 28.12 22.05
CA VAL A 89 8.28 29.54 22.28
C VAL A 89 7.23 30.21 23.16
N TRP A 90 5.94 30.00 22.88
CA TRP A 90 4.84 30.53 23.67
C TRP A 90 4.88 30.06 25.12
N LYS A 91 5.11 28.74 25.36
CA LYS A 91 5.25 28.19 26.72
C LYS A 91 6.42 28.82 27.47
N LYS A 92 7.61 28.89 26.85
CA LYS A 92 8.79 29.51 27.46
C LYS A 92 8.58 31.00 27.78
N SER A 93 7.89 31.72 26.90
CA SER A 93 7.54 33.14 27.11
C SER A 93 6.51 33.33 28.24
N ALA A 94 5.54 32.43 28.37
CA ALA A 94 4.61 32.43 29.50
C ALA A 94 5.32 32.16 30.83
N GLU A 95 6.25 31.20 30.87
CA GLU A 95 7.07 30.91 32.05
C GLU A 95 7.95 32.11 32.44
N GLY A 96 8.57 32.80 31.47
CA GLY A 96 9.37 34.00 31.73
C GLY A 96 8.58 35.21 32.26
N ARG A 97 7.25 35.26 32.03
CA ARG A 97 6.36 36.31 32.55
C ARG A 97 5.91 36.04 33.99
N LEU A 98 6.02 34.80 34.47
CA LEU A 98 5.84 34.43 35.87
C LEU A 98 7.16 34.64 36.61
N GLY A 99 7.58 35.91 36.77
CA GLY A 99 8.75 36.25 37.59
C GLY A 99 8.60 35.72 39.04
N PRO A 100 9.70 35.51 39.79
CA PRO A 100 9.65 34.86 41.10
C PRO A 100 8.61 35.55 41.98
N SER A 101 7.58 34.78 42.37
CA SER A 101 6.50 35.24 43.22
C SER A 101 7.10 35.92 44.45
N ARG A 102 6.95 37.26 44.54
CA ARG A 102 7.23 37.98 45.79
C ARG A 102 6.22 37.48 46.81
N THR A 103 6.57 36.42 47.52
CA THR A 103 5.86 36.02 48.74
C THR A 103 6.01 37.17 49.72
N SER A 104 4.90 37.87 49.98
CA SER A 104 4.85 38.99 50.90
C SER A 104 5.27 38.54 52.30
N ARG A 105 6.01 39.43 52.97
CA ARG A 105 6.42 39.35 54.37
C ARG A 105 5.21 39.46 55.28
#